data_AF-A0A928LC66-F1
#
_entry.id   AF-A0A928LC66-F1
#
_cell.length_a   1.000
_cell.length_b   1.000
_cell.length_c   1.000
_cell.angle_alpha   90.00
_cell.angle_beta   90.00
_cell.angle_gamma   90.00
#
_symmetry.space_group_name_H-M   'P 1'
#
loop_
_entity.id
_entity.type
_entity.pdbx_description
1 polymer ?
#
loop_
_entity_poly.entity_id
_entity_poly.type
_entity_poly.pdbx_seq_one_letter_code
_entity_poly.pdbx_strand_id
1 'polypeptide(L)'
;MTGTGIQSDPYIITSAEELYEISTLGDGDTYFRLGSDIDFNGTPYAEKFEPIPVKFRELDGNGHCIRNIYINTLSSASVFNVIRNSNGAQTAIKNLTLENVSIMASYVNLFTSGSGSNVVNLYGCTLLLDLSQSVAISSNSSYGSLICNNYVTVNYELCTVSINALMRTPFPIISRANFYRSHLCLDLDIISDISSYVQSVAVFDNSKLTDSYLTGSISYRDSGDVNFFQIANYLCVAQNFYMAIELVGRSMFYCDMSTKTDCFFDSELMNGAVHNQYSSSNCNKFHALTTAQCKDADYLNSIGFICAGDSP
;
A
#
# COMPACT_ATOMS: atom_id res chain seq x y z
N MET A 1 -1.04 22.35 21.91
CA MET A 1 -2.34 21.77 21.50
C MET A 1 -3.51 22.15 22.42
N THR A 2 -4.71 22.21 21.85
CA THR A 2 -6.00 22.33 22.59
C THR A 2 -6.70 20.96 22.65
N GLY A 3 -7.74 20.81 23.48
CA GLY A 3 -8.47 19.55 23.70
C GLY A 3 -7.90 18.72 24.85
N THR A 4 -8.60 17.65 25.25
CA THR A 4 -8.16 16.73 26.32
C THR A 4 -7.70 15.36 25.83
N GLY A 5 -7.72 15.10 24.52
CA GLY A 5 -7.27 13.83 23.93
C GLY A 5 -8.28 12.69 24.04
N ILE A 6 -9.54 12.98 24.35
CA ILE A 6 -10.63 11.98 24.35
C ILE A 6 -11.42 12.07 23.04
N GLN A 7 -12.21 11.05 22.71
CA GLN A 7 -12.93 10.99 21.44
C GLN A 7 -13.82 12.23 21.17
N SER A 8 -14.53 12.73 22.18
CA SER A 8 -15.39 13.92 22.05
C SER A 8 -14.64 15.25 22.10
N ASP A 9 -13.38 15.24 22.50
CA ASP A 9 -12.51 16.42 22.63
C ASP A 9 -11.04 16.04 22.35
N PRO A 10 -10.71 15.74 21.08
CA PRO A 10 -9.38 15.26 20.68
C PRO A 10 -8.34 16.37 20.80
N TYR A 11 -7.07 16.01 20.95
CA TYR A 11 -5.99 16.98 20.85
C TYR A 11 -5.91 17.54 19.43
N ILE A 12 -5.87 18.87 19.30
CA ILE A 12 -5.82 19.55 18.00
C ILE A 12 -4.37 19.89 17.63
N ILE A 13 -3.92 19.35 16.50
CA ILE A 13 -2.57 19.52 15.93
C ILE A 13 -2.63 20.56 14.82
N THR A 14 -1.79 21.58 14.89
CA THR A 14 -1.72 22.69 13.92
C THR A 14 -0.32 22.95 13.36
N SER A 15 0.69 22.23 13.85
CA SER A 15 2.06 22.34 13.34
C SER A 15 2.80 21.00 13.34
N ALA A 16 3.95 20.94 12.67
CA ALA A 16 4.81 19.76 12.66
C ALA A 16 5.35 19.43 14.06
N GLU A 17 5.69 20.45 14.85
CA GLU A 17 6.13 20.28 16.24
C GLU A 17 5.05 19.62 17.10
N GLU A 18 3.80 20.09 16.99
CA GLU A 18 2.66 19.48 17.70
C GLU A 18 2.39 18.04 17.21
N LEU A 19 2.64 17.74 15.93
CA LEU A 19 2.51 16.38 15.41
C LEU A 19 3.49 15.42 16.10
N TYR A 20 4.70 15.87 16.46
CA TYR A 20 5.68 15.05 17.18
C TYR A 20 5.41 14.92 18.68
N GLU A 21 4.62 15.81 19.28
CA GLU A 21 4.18 15.70 20.67
C GLU A 21 3.29 14.46 20.91
N ILE A 22 2.76 13.82 19.85
CA ILE A 22 2.07 12.51 19.91
C ILE A 22 2.92 11.47 20.66
N SER A 23 4.26 11.49 20.50
CA SER A 23 5.17 10.58 21.21
C SER A 23 5.00 10.64 22.74
N THR A 24 4.71 11.83 23.25
CA THR A 24 4.63 12.17 24.67
C THR A 24 3.21 12.13 25.19
N LEU A 25 2.26 12.72 24.46
CA LEU A 25 0.84 12.78 24.85
C LEU A 25 0.07 11.50 24.56
N GLY A 26 0.49 10.76 23.53
CA GLY A 26 -0.20 9.54 23.12
C GLY A 26 0.08 8.37 24.06
N ASP A 27 -0.93 7.55 24.29
CA ASP A 27 -0.89 6.34 25.12
C ASP A 27 -1.59 5.13 24.49
N GLY A 28 -2.04 5.26 23.24
CA GLY A 28 -2.82 4.24 22.53
C GLY A 28 -4.34 4.33 22.71
N ASP A 29 -4.82 5.08 23.69
CA ASP A 29 -6.24 5.41 23.91
C ASP A 29 -6.56 6.89 23.62
N THR A 30 -5.52 7.69 23.36
CA THR A 30 -5.62 9.12 23.02
C THR A 30 -6.11 9.37 21.60
N TYR A 31 -6.91 10.43 21.40
CA TYR A 31 -7.46 10.88 20.13
C TYR A 31 -6.82 12.20 19.68
N PHE A 32 -6.41 12.27 18.43
CA PHE A 32 -5.84 13.46 17.80
C PHE A 32 -6.63 13.86 16.57
N ARG A 33 -6.61 15.15 16.24
CA ARG A 33 -7.22 15.68 15.02
C ARG A 33 -6.39 16.82 14.46
N LEU A 34 -6.23 16.87 13.15
CA LEU A 34 -5.60 18.03 12.49
C LEU A 34 -6.56 19.23 12.50
N GLY A 35 -6.05 20.40 12.90
CA GLY A 35 -6.73 21.69 12.82
C GLY A 35 -6.23 22.56 11.66
N SER A 36 -5.18 22.14 10.97
CA SER A 36 -4.64 22.76 9.77
C SER A 36 -3.84 21.72 8.98
N ASP A 37 -3.51 22.09 7.73
CA ASP A 37 -2.50 21.34 6.97
C ASP A 37 -1.15 21.42 7.68
N ILE A 38 -0.41 20.32 7.64
CA ILE A 38 0.94 20.23 8.20
C ILE A 38 1.94 20.18 7.06
N ASP A 39 2.69 21.26 6.90
CA ASP A 39 3.75 21.37 5.89
C ASP A 39 5.11 21.23 6.56
N PHE A 40 5.91 20.27 6.10
CA PHE A 40 7.26 20.05 6.59
C PHE A 40 8.29 21.04 6.03
N ASN A 41 8.01 21.73 4.93
CA ASN A 41 8.90 22.76 4.39
C ASN A 41 9.05 23.94 5.37
N GLY A 42 10.28 24.44 5.52
CA GLY A 42 10.57 25.55 6.43
C GLY A 42 10.54 25.18 7.91
N THR A 43 10.28 23.91 8.25
CA THR A 43 10.39 23.39 9.62
C THR A 43 11.81 22.85 9.87
N PRO A 44 12.23 22.68 11.14
CA PRO A 44 13.49 22.01 11.48
C PRO A 44 13.59 20.57 10.97
N TYR A 45 12.48 19.96 10.56
CA TYR A 45 12.38 18.57 10.12
C TYR A 45 12.50 18.40 8.59
N ALA A 46 12.53 19.49 7.81
CA ALA A 46 12.57 19.42 6.34
C ALA A 46 13.76 18.61 5.79
N GLU A 47 14.93 18.72 6.45
CA GLU A 47 16.16 18.00 6.06
C GLU A 47 16.44 16.76 6.91
N LYS A 48 15.69 16.60 8.00
CA LYS A 48 15.89 15.55 9.02
C LYS A 48 14.55 15.02 9.49
N PHE A 49 13.75 14.58 8.53
CA PHE A 49 12.44 14.02 8.84
C PHE A 49 12.60 12.83 9.78
N GLU A 50 11.83 12.84 10.86
CA GLU A 50 11.72 11.71 11.78
C GLU A 50 10.37 11.04 11.55
N PRO A 51 10.27 9.70 11.58
CA PRO A 51 8.99 9.04 11.41
C PRO A 51 7.94 9.54 12.41
N ILE A 52 6.76 9.91 11.92
CA ILE A 52 5.64 10.36 12.73
C ILE A 52 5.26 9.21 13.69
N PRO A 53 5.24 9.45 15.01
CA PRO A 53 4.90 8.42 15.97
C PRO A 53 3.41 8.06 15.85
N VAL A 54 3.11 6.78 15.73
CA VAL A 54 1.75 6.25 15.81
C VAL A 54 1.58 5.62 17.18
N LYS A 55 1.11 6.44 18.12
CA LYS A 55 0.92 6.13 19.54
C LYS A 55 -0.44 6.64 20.04
N PHE A 56 -1.49 6.37 19.27
CA PHE A 56 -2.83 6.90 19.51
C PHE A 56 -3.89 5.87 19.17
N ARG A 57 -5.12 6.13 19.63
CA ARG A 57 -6.30 5.39 19.21
C ARG A 57 -6.74 5.83 17.83
N GLU A 58 -6.78 7.15 17.61
CA GLU A 58 -7.21 7.74 16.34
C GLU A 58 -6.44 9.03 16.04
N LEU A 59 -6.07 9.20 14.77
CA LEU A 59 -5.70 10.49 14.17
C LEU A 59 -6.71 10.81 13.06
N ASP A 60 -7.54 11.82 13.29
CA ASP A 60 -8.45 12.36 12.27
C ASP A 60 -7.75 13.48 11.48
N GLY A 61 -7.48 13.25 10.21
CA GLY A 61 -6.99 14.27 9.29
C GLY A 61 -8.00 15.41 9.10
N ASN A 62 -9.30 15.20 9.36
CA ASN A 62 -10.34 16.21 9.24
C ASN A 62 -10.34 16.93 7.87
N GLY A 63 -9.94 16.20 6.82
CA GLY A 63 -9.81 16.74 5.46
C GLY A 63 -8.51 17.52 5.20
N HIS A 64 -7.64 17.67 6.20
CA HIS A 64 -6.31 18.26 6.05
C HIS A 64 -5.29 17.26 5.52
N CYS A 65 -4.15 17.79 5.12
CA CYS A 65 -3.02 16.98 4.66
C CYS A 65 -1.78 17.12 5.55
N ILE A 66 -0.91 16.12 5.46
CA ILE A 66 0.50 16.21 5.85
C ILE A 66 1.30 16.16 4.54
N ARG A 67 2.16 17.15 4.29
CA ARG A 67 2.83 17.31 3.00
C ARG A 67 4.31 17.65 3.08
N ASN A 68 4.98 17.50 1.94
CA ASN A 68 6.37 17.86 1.71
C ASN A 68 7.35 17.07 2.60
N ILE A 69 7.11 15.76 2.71
CA ILE A 69 8.00 14.85 3.42
C ILE A 69 9.10 14.42 2.47
N TYR A 70 10.35 14.74 2.82
CA TYR A 70 11.53 14.30 2.06
C TYR A 70 12.46 13.50 2.96
N ILE A 71 12.80 12.29 2.53
CA ILE A 71 13.78 11.44 3.20
C ILE A 71 14.79 10.97 2.16
N ASN A 72 16.07 11.24 2.40
CA ASN A 72 17.16 10.73 1.58
C ASN A 72 18.25 10.16 2.50
N THR A 73 18.35 8.83 2.52
CA THR A 73 19.29 8.11 3.38
C THR A 73 19.80 6.85 2.69
N LEU A 74 20.95 6.34 3.12
CA LEU A 74 21.43 5.01 2.72
C LEU A 74 20.93 3.91 3.66
N SER A 75 20.19 4.26 4.71
CA SER A 75 19.60 3.32 5.68
C SER A 75 18.14 3.01 5.35
N SER A 76 17.41 2.39 6.27
CA SER A 76 15.95 2.23 6.20
C SER A 76 15.24 3.56 6.49
N ALA A 77 14.09 3.78 5.86
CA ALA A 77 13.26 4.97 6.04
C ALA A 77 11.77 4.60 6.14
N SER A 78 11.03 5.40 6.92
CA SER A 78 9.57 5.32 6.94
C SER A 78 8.89 6.63 7.29
N VAL A 79 7.63 6.77 6.88
CA VAL A 79 6.82 7.93 7.24
C VAL A 79 6.28 7.81 8.66
N PHE A 80 5.80 6.62 9.05
CA PHE A 80 5.20 6.37 10.35
C PHE A 80 5.95 5.29 11.12
N ASN A 81 6.14 5.53 12.41
CA ASN A 81 6.65 4.53 13.35
C ASN A 81 5.53 4.12 14.33
N VAL A 82 5.02 2.91 14.16
CA VAL A 82 3.99 2.29 14.98
C VAL A 82 4.59 1.78 16.28
N ILE A 83 4.22 2.46 17.36
CA ILE A 83 4.65 2.14 18.72
C ILE A 83 3.60 1.20 19.30
N ARG A 84 4.05 0.01 19.71
CA ARG A 84 3.16 -1.03 20.22
C ARG A 84 2.36 -0.53 21.42
N ASN A 85 1.03 -0.56 21.31
CA ASN A 85 0.14 -0.34 22.44
C ASN A 85 0.08 -1.62 23.29
N SER A 86 0.40 -1.50 24.58
CA SER A 86 0.42 -2.63 25.53
C SER A 86 -0.98 -3.22 25.79
N ASN A 87 -2.04 -2.44 25.57
CA ASN A 87 -3.44 -2.84 25.70
C ASN A 87 -4.00 -3.59 24.48
N GLY A 88 -3.21 -3.75 23.40
CA GLY A 88 -3.65 -4.41 22.16
C GLY A 88 -4.65 -3.58 21.33
N ALA A 89 -4.86 -2.30 21.66
CA ALA A 89 -5.73 -1.42 20.90
C ALA A 89 -5.17 -1.20 19.49
N GLN A 90 -6.04 -1.35 18.49
CA GLN A 90 -5.74 -1.00 17.11
C GLN A 90 -5.79 0.51 16.93
N THR A 91 -4.95 1.02 16.04
CA THR A 91 -4.89 2.44 15.72
C THR A 91 -5.62 2.74 14.42
N ALA A 92 -6.33 3.87 14.38
CA ALA A 92 -6.99 4.38 13.19
C ALA A 92 -6.38 5.71 12.71
N ILE A 93 -6.28 5.88 11.40
CA ILE A 93 -5.99 7.15 10.73
C ILE A 93 -7.12 7.38 9.73
N LYS A 94 -7.78 8.53 9.76
CA LYS A 94 -8.93 8.77 8.86
C LYS A 94 -8.88 10.15 8.21
N ASN A 95 -9.52 10.29 7.06
CA ASN A 95 -9.72 11.58 6.37
C ASN A 95 -8.43 12.40 6.19
N LEU A 96 -7.30 11.71 5.99
CA LEU A 96 -5.97 12.31 5.89
C LEU A 96 -5.46 12.19 4.45
N THR A 97 -4.89 13.28 3.95
CA THR A 97 -4.09 13.25 2.73
C THR A 97 -2.60 13.27 3.06
N LEU A 98 -1.82 12.35 2.50
CA LEU A 98 -0.36 12.46 2.41
C LEU A 98 -0.01 12.91 1.00
N GLU A 99 0.62 14.06 0.89
CA GLU A 99 0.94 14.70 -0.39
C GLU A 99 2.43 15.01 -0.48
N ASN A 100 3.00 14.84 -1.68
CA ASN A 100 4.41 15.13 -1.96
C ASN A 100 5.35 14.45 -0.95
N VAL A 101 5.18 13.15 -0.79
CA VAL A 101 6.05 12.28 0.00
C VAL A 101 7.10 11.68 -0.93
N SER A 102 8.37 12.01 -0.72
CA SER A 102 9.49 11.49 -1.49
C SER A 102 10.49 10.79 -0.57
N ILE A 103 10.71 9.50 -0.80
CA ILE A 103 11.63 8.69 0.01
C ILE A 103 12.63 8.00 -0.90
N MET A 104 13.91 8.27 -0.68
CA MET A 104 15.03 7.49 -1.24
C MET A 104 15.81 6.82 -0.11
N ALA A 105 15.77 5.49 -0.04
CA ALA A 105 16.36 4.71 1.05
C ALA A 105 16.77 3.30 0.62
N SER A 106 17.58 2.61 1.43
CA SER A 106 17.87 1.19 1.17
C SER A 106 16.67 0.29 1.45
N TYR A 107 15.86 0.64 2.46
CA TYR A 107 14.55 0.03 2.72
C TYR A 107 13.52 1.14 2.87
N VAL A 108 12.41 1.02 2.14
CA VAL A 108 11.34 2.03 2.12
C VAL A 108 10.07 1.37 2.61
N ASN A 109 9.48 1.91 3.67
CA ASN A 109 8.18 1.47 4.19
C ASN A 109 7.33 2.69 4.54
N LEU A 110 6.03 2.68 4.29
CA LEU A 110 5.16 3.74 4.82
C LEU A 110 5.02 3.60 6.36
N PHE A 111 4.80 2.38 6.85
CA PHE A 111 4.67 2.05 8.27
C PHE A 111 5.73 1.07 8.75
N THR A 112 6.40 1.38 9.87
CA THR A 112 7.31 0.45 10.53
C THR A 112 6.92 0.23 11.98
N SER A 113 7.36 -0.87 12.57
CA SER A 113 7.35 -1.07 14.01
C SER A 113 8.57 -1.88 14.43
N GLY A 114 9.08 -1.65 15.64
CA GLY A 114 10.22 -2.41 16.16
C GLY A 114 9.89 -3.84 16.60
N SER A 115 8.60 -4.14 16.88
CA SER A 115 8.17 -5.47 17.32
C SER A 115 6.64 -5.63 17.29
N GLY A 116 6.16 -6.86 17.44
CA GLY A 116 4.75 -7.17 17.67
C GLY A 116 3.95 -7.48 16.40
N SER A 117 2.63 -7.50 16.54
CA SER A 117 1.69 -7.67 15.43
C SER A 117 0.70 -6.53 15.52
N ASN A 118 1.10 -5.39 14.97
CA ASN A 118 0.34 -4.15 15.04
C ASN A 118 -0.62 -4.06 13.85
N VAL A 119 -1.77 -3.44 14.06
CA VAL A 119 -2.75 -3.20 13.01
C VAL A 119 -3.01 -1.70 12.93
N VAL A 120 -2.84 -1.15 11.73
CA VAL A 120 -3.20 0.23 11.39
C VAL A 120 -4.39 0.21 10.45
N ASN A 121 -5.47 0.89 10.81
CA ASN A 121 -6.65 1.04 9.98
C ASN A 121 -6.66 2.43 9.36
N LEU A 122 -6.68 2.52 8.04
CA LEU A 122 -6.88 3.77 7.30
C LEU A 122 -8.31 3.81 6.75
N TYR A 123 -8.97 4.96 6.92
CA TYR A 123 -10.33 5.18 6.42
C TYR A 123 -10.46 6.51 5.69
N GLY A 124 -10.83 6.50 4.41
CA GLY A 124 -11.03 7.74 3.64
C GLY A 124 -9.73 8.54 3.45
N CYS A 125 -8.59 7.85 3.36
CA CYS A 125 -7.29 8.50 3.22
C CYS A 125 -6.83 8.52 1.75
N THR A 126 -6.07 9.55 1.38
CA THR A 126 -5.40 9.66 0.08
C THR A 126 -3.89 9.69 0.29
N LEU A 127 -3.17 8.74 -0.29
CA LEU A 127 -1.71 8.63 -0.14
C LEU A 127 -1.04 8.79 -1.50
N LEU A 128 -0.21 9.82 -1.66
CA LEU A 128 0.51 10.12 -2.89
C LEU A 128 2.02 10.01 -2.64
N LEU A 129 2.61 8.91 -3.11
CA LEU A 129 3.95 8.47 -2.71
C LEU A 129 4.89 8.35 -3.92
N ASP A 130 6.09 8.94 -3.79
CA ASP A 130 7.23 8.74 -4.69
C ASP A 130 8.37 8.04 -3.93
N LEU A 131 8.63 6.79 -4.27
CA LEU A 131 9.46 5.87 -3.48
C LEU A 131 10.61 5.31 -4.33
N SER A 132 11.85 5.39 -3.85
CA SER A 132 13.02 4.91 -4.58
C SER A 132 13.96 4.12 -3.70
N GLN A 133 14.36 2.94 -4.16
CA GLN A 133 15.40 2.15 -3.51
C GLN A 133 16.79 2.55 -3.98
N SER A 134 17.63 3.02 -3.05
CA SER A 134 18.97 3.54 -3.37
C SER A 134 19.98 2.45 -3.75
N VAL A 135 19.74 1.20 -3.36
CA VAL A 135 20.63 0.05 -3.60
C VAL A 135 19.83 -1.22 -3.84
N ALA A 136 20.44 -2.18 -4.54
CA ALA A 136 19.87 -3.52 -4.68
C ALA A 136 19.94 -4.29 -3.35
N ILE A 137 18.82 -4.89 -2.94
CA ILE A 137 18.72 -5.59 -1.66
C ILE A 137 18.77 -7.10 -1.89
N SER A 138 19.85 -7.76 -1.45
CA SER A 138 20.05 -9.21 -1.65
C SER A 138 19.74 -10.08 -0.43
N SER A 139 19.56 -9.48 0.76
CA SER A 139 19.38 -10.25 1.99
C SER A 139 17.89 -10.50 2.30
N ASN A 140 17.54 -11.77 2.56
CA ASN A 140 16.20 -12.26 2.92
C ASN A 140 15.69 -11.76 4.29
N SER A 141 16.24 -10.65 4.78
CA SER A 141 15.99 -10.15 6.13
C SER A 141 14.70 -9.32 6.14
N SER A 142 13.67 -9.86 6.80
CA SER A 142 12.67 -9.23 7.67
C SER A 142 12.08 -7.82 7.43
N TYR A 143 12.38 -7.12 6.34
CA TYR A 143 12.11 -5.68 6.17
C TYR A 143 10.95 -5.38 5.21
N GLY A 144 9.91 -6.22 5.22
CA GLY A 144 8.61 -6.00 4.58
C GLY A 144 8.57 -5.38 3.18
N SER A 145 7.54 -4.56 2.94
CA SER A 145 7.10 -4.05 1.64
C SER A 145 7.05 -2.53 1.62
N LEU A 146 6.78 -1.88 0.48
CA LEU A 146 6.63 -0.42 0.42
C LEU A 146 5.58 0.12 1.39
N ILE A 147 4.58 -0.69 1.72
CA ILE A 147 3.54 -0.33 2.67
C ILE A 147 4.02 -0.48 4.11
N CYS A 148 4.53 -1.64 4.48
CA CYS A 148 4.90 -1.86 5.87
C CYS A 148 5.91 -2.99 6.09
N ASN A 149 6.55 -2.96 7.27
CA ASN A 149 7.40 -4.06 7.72
C ASN A 149 6.61 -5.26 8.27
N ASN A 150 7.30 -6.35 8.61
CA ASN A 150 6.68 -7.63 9.01
C ASN A 150 5.88 -7.59 10.33
N TYR A 151 5.98 -6.50 11.10
CA TYR A 151 5.31 -6.33 12.39
C TYR A 151 4.04 -5.50 12.31
N VAL A 152 3.68 -5.07 11.09
CA VAL A 152 2.50 -4.23 10.85
C VAL A 152 1.62 -4.93 9.82
N THR A 153 0.31 -4.79 10.00
CA THR A 153 -0.70 -5.08 8.99
C THR A 153 -1.51 -3.81 8.80
N VAL A 154 -1.73 -3.42 7.55
CA VAL A 154 -2.41 -2.17 7.22
C VAL A 154 -3.73 -2.49 6.53
N ASN A 155 -4.83 -1.95 7.04
CA ASN A 155 -6.14 -2.07 6.42
C ASN A 155 -6.51 -0.72 5.79
N TYR A 156 -6.85 -0.72 4.51
CA TYR A 156 -7.28 0.43 3.75
C TYR A 156 -8.76 0.29 3.43
N GLU A 157 -9.55 1.27 3.84
CA GLU A 157 -10.99 1.32 3.61
C GLU A 157 -11.36 2.66 2.99
N LEU A 158 -12.00 2.65 1.82
CA LEU A 158 -12.32 3.88 1.07
C LEU A 158 -11.10 4.76 0.82
N CYS A 159 -9.94 4.16 0.61
CA CYS A 159 -8.68 4.87 0.41
C CYS A 159 -8.31 4.93 -1.07
N THR A 160 -7.54 5.97 -1.42
CA THR A 160 -6.79 6.05 -2.67
C THR A 160 -5.30 6.00 -2.35
N VAL A 161 -4.58 5.04 -2.93
CA VAL A 161 -3.14 4.87 -2.73
C VAL A 161 -2.45 4.94 -4.09
N SER A 162 -1.69 5.99 -4.33
CA SER A 162 -0.90 6.19 -5.53
C SER A 162 0.58 6.04 -5.20
N ILE A 163 1.26 5.14 -5.88
CA ILE A 163 2.69 4.85 -5.69
C ILE A 163 3.40 4.95 -7.03
N ASN A 164 4.27 5.94 -7.17
CA ASN A 164 5.33 5.95 -8.17
C ASN A 164 6.59 5.38 -7.51
N ALA A 165 7.17 4.30 -8.05
CA ALA A 165 8.36 3.72 -7.41
C ALA A 165 9.41 3.12 -8.34
N LEU A 166 10.68 3.36 -7.99
CA LEU A 166 11.84 2.63 -8.51
C LEU A 166 12.31 1.59 -7.49
N MET A 167 12.17 0.32 -7.84
CA MET A 167 12.42 -0.81 -6.95
C MET A 167 13.61 -1.63 -7.42
N ARG A 168 14.51 -1.96 -6.50
CA ARG A 168 15.69 -2.80 -6.69
C ARG A 168 15.67 -3.97 -5.72
N THR A 169 14.62 -4.77 -5.79
CA THR A 169 14.34 -5.78 -4.76
C THR A 169 13.79 -7.08 -5.34
N PRO A 170 14.07 -8.23 -4.70
CA PRO A 170 13.35 -9.48 -4.91
C PRO A 170 12.10 -9.61 -4.02
N PHE A 171 11.76 -8.61 -3.18
CA PHE A 171 10.69 -8.72 -2.19
C PHE A 171 9.34 -8.22 -2.70
N PRO A 172 8.22 -8.68 -2.08
CA PRO A 172 6.90 -8.19 -2.43
C PRO A 172 6.76 -6.68 -2.24
N ILE A 173 6.08 -6.06 -3.20
CA ILE A 173 5.92 -4.59 -3.26
C ILE A 173 4.91 -4.13 -2.21
N ILE A 174 3.86 -4.92 -2.03
CA ILE A 174 2.78 -4.73 -1.08
C ILE A 174 2.60 -6.04 -0.32
N SER A 175 2.89 -6.04 0.98
CA SER A 175 2.71 -7.20 1.86
C SER A 175 1.92 -6.81 3.09
N ARG A 176 1.05 -7.71 3.56
CA ARG A 176 0.23 -7.54 4.78
C ARG A 176 -0.65 -6.29 4.72
N ALA A 177 -1.13 -5.95 3.53
CA ALA A 177 -1.99 -4.81 3.28
C ALA A 177 -3.35 -5.28 2.75
N ASN A 178 -4.42 -4.95 3.44
CA ASN A 178 -5.77 -5.31 3.02
C ASN A 178 -6.47 -4.07 2.46
N PHE A 179 -7.11 -4.20 1.32
CA PHE A 179 -7.81 -3.12 0.64
C PHE A 179 -9.29 -3.47 0.51
N TYR A 180 -10.14 -2.55 0.97
CA TYR A 180 -11.58 -2.65 0.98
C TYR A 180 -12.13 -1.37 0.32
N ARG A 181 -12.92 -1.52 -0.74
CA ARG A 181 -13.52 -0.38 -1.46
C ARG A 181 -12.51 0.72 -1.79
N SER A 182 -11.30 0.31 -2.19
CA SER A 182 -10.14 1.20 -2.32
C SER A 182 -9.58 1.17 -3.73
N HIS A 183 -8.95 2.28 -4.11
CA HIS A 183 -8.23 2.42 -5.36
C HIS A 183 -6.73 2.37 -5.11
N LEU A 184 -6.03 1.50 -5.82
CA LEU A 184 -4.58 1.47 -5.88
C LEU A 184 -4.14 1.89 -7.29
N CYS A 185 -3.26 2.88 -7.37
CA CYS A 185 -2.58 3.26 -8.60
C CYS A 185 -1.08 3.00 -8.43
N LEU A 186 -0.52 2.09 -9.22
CA LEU A 186 0.87 1.66 -9.11
C LEU A 186 1.59 1.95 -10.43
N ASP A 187 2.58 2.84 -10.38
CA ASP A 187 3.52 3.09 -11.46
C ASP A 187 4.90 2.66 -10.99
N LEU A 188 5.29 1.45 -11.38
CA LEU A 188 6.42 0.74 -10.80
C LEU A 188 7.47 0.44 -11.87
N ASP A 189 8.70 0.80 -11.57
CA ASP A 189 9.88 0.40 -12.33
C ASP A 189 10.74 -0.53 -11.47
N ILE A 190 10.72 -1.82 -11.80
CA ILE A 190 11.35 -2.87 -11.01
C ILE A 190 12.60 -3.36 -11.74
N ILE A 191 13.73 -3.29 -11.06
CA ILE A 191 15.03 -3.77 -11.53
C ILE A 191 15.45 -4.94 -10.63
N SER A 192 15.48 -6.15 -11.16
CA SER A 192 16.06 -7.30 -10.45
C SER A 192 17.50 -7.53 -10.90
N ASP A 193 18.42 -7.14 -10.03
CA ASP A 193 19.87 -7.36 -10.20
C ASP A 193 20.32 -8.72 -9.60
N ILE A 194 19.39 -9.60 -9.21
CA ILE A 194 19.69 -10.83 -8.45
C ILE A 194 19.57 -12.05 -9.37
N SER A 195 20.68 -12.77 -9.53
CA SER A 195 20.86 -13.90 -10.44
C SER A 195 20.36 -15.26 -9.90
N SER A 196 19.78 -15.32 -8.70
CA SER A 196 19.33 -16.57 -8.07
C SER A 196 17.83 -16.79 -8.22
N TYR A 197 17.51 -17.98 -8.72
CA TYR A 197 16.24 -18.49 -9.22
C TYR A 197 15.11 -18.67 -8.18
N VAL A 198 14.99 -17.84 -7.14
CA VAL A 198 14.10 -18.14 -6.01
C VAL A 198 13.14 -16.99 -5.74
N GLN A 199 11.98 -17.08 -6.37
CA GLN A 199 10.75 -16.30 -6.17
C GLN A 199 10.74 -14.96 -6.92
N SER A 200 9.91 -14.91 -7.96
CA SER A 200 9.47 -13.69 -8.60
C SER A 200 8.94 -12.70 -7.56
N VAL A 201 9.33 -11.43 -7.69
CA VAL A 201 8.72 -10.32 -6.93
C VAL A 201 7.22 -10.37 -7.13
N ALA A 202 6.46 -10.61 -6.05
CA ALA A 202 5.01 -10.48 -6.07
C ALA A 202 4.62 -9.01 -5.90
N VAL A 203 3.65 -8.49 -6.65
CA VAL A 203 3.06 -7.19 -6.29
C VAL A 203 2.41 -7.31 -4.90
N PHE A 204 1.60 -8.36 -4.69
CA PHE A 204 0.89 -8.63 -3.46
C PHE A 204 1.38 -9.91 -2.77
N ASP A 205 1.58 -9.81 -1.45
CA ASP A 205 1.81 -10.92 -0.54
C ASP A 205 0.91 -10.80 0.70
N ASN A 206 0.32 -11.92 1.14
CA ASN A 206 -0.50 -11.99 2.35
C ASN A 206 -1.50 -10.81 2.49
N SER A 207 -2.22 -10.54 1.40
CA SER A 207 -3.05 -9.34 1.24
C SER A 207 -4.47 -9.72 0.82
N LYS A 208 -5.47 -8.95 1.29
CA LYS A 208 -6.87 -9.10 0.88
C LYS A 208 -7.28 -7.93 -0.01
N LEU A 209 -7.97 -8.23 -1.11
CA LEU A 209 -8.41 -7.27 -2.11
C LEU A 209 -9.91 -7.43 -2.27
N THR A 210 -10.71 -6.53 -1.71
CA THR A 210 -12.17 -6.64 -1.67
C THR A 210 -12.83 -5.38 -2.19
N ASP A 211 -13.72 -5.52 -3.18
CA ASP A 211 -14.44 -4.39 -3.80
C ASP A 211 -13.50 -3.26 -4.25
N SER A 212 -12.27 -3.62 -4.62
CA SER A 212 -11.17 -2.68 -4.84
C SER A 212 -10.65 -2.83 -6.26
N TYR A 213 -9.81 -1.89 -6.68
CA TYR A 213 -9.25 -1.96 -8.01
C TYR A 213 -7.84 -1.41 -8.09
N LEU A 214 -7.10 -1.97 -9.05
CA LEU A 214 -5.72 -1.63 -9.33
C LEU A 214 -5.60 -1.06 -10.74
N THR A 215 -4.93 0.08 -10.87
CA THR A 215 -4.54 0.70 -12.14
C THR A 215 -3.07 1.06 -12.17
N GLY A 216 -2.55 1.39 -13.35
CA GLY A 216 -1.21 1.96 -13.52
C GLY A 216 -0.33 1.15 -14.46
N SER A 217 0.97 1.20 -14.26
CA SER A 217 1.97 0.56 -15.11
C SER A 217 3.03 -0.17 -14.29
N ILE A 218 3.46 -1.35 -14.76
CA ILE A 218 4.55 -2.11 -14.15
C ILE A 218 5.57 -2.44 -15.24
N SER A 219 6.74 -1.84 -15.10
CA SER A 219 7.93 -2.19 -15.88
C SER A 219 8.80 -3.13 -15.06
N TYR A 220 9.19 -4.26 -15.63
CA TYR A 220 10.10 -5.20 -14.99
C TYR A 220 11.32 -5.47 -15.88
N ARG A 221 12.52 -5.24 -15.33
CA ARG A 221 13.80 -5.45 -16.00
C ARG A 221 14.68 -6.35 -15.14
N ASP A 222 15.20 -7.42 -15.71
CA ASP A 222 16.25 -8.21 -15.08
C ASP A 222 17.30 -8.67 -16.09
N SER A 223 18.36 -9.30 -15.59
CA SER A 223 19.41 -9.91 -16.39
C SER A 223 19.21 -11.41 -16.64
N GLY A 224 18.06 -11.97 -16.24
CA GLY A 224 17.80 -13.40 -16.19
C GLY A 224 16.79 -13.90 -17.25
N ASP A 225 16.68 -15.22 -17.36
CA ASP A 225 15.80 -15.90 -18.33
C ASP A 225 14.32 -16.01 -17.85
N VAL A 226 13.97 -15.42 -16.70
CA VAL A 226 12.62 -15.55 -16.12
C VAL A 226 11.65 -14.65 -16.89
N ASN A 227 10.79 -15.26 -17.72
CA ASN A 227 9.85 -14.52 -18.56
C ASN A 227 8.47 -14.30 -17.91
N PHE A 228 8.35 -14.42 -16.58
CA PHE A 228 7.09 -14.14 -15.87
C PHE A 228 7.26 -13.16 -14.72
N PHE A 229 6.21 -12.39 -14.47
CA PHE A 229 6.09 -11.49 -13.32
C PHE A 229 4.98 -11.95 -12.38
N GLN A 230 5.18 -11.94 -11.07
CA GLN A 230 4.15 -12.38 -10.13
C GLN A 230 3.31 -11.20 -9.65
N ILE A 231 2.00 -11.27 -9.86
CA ILE A 231 1.06 -10.29 -9.34
C ILE A 231 0.73 -10.60 -7.88
N ALA A 232 0.40 -11.85 -7.57
CA ALA A 232 0.04 -12.25 -6.21
C ALA A 232 0.41 -13.70 -5.93
N ASN A 233 0.63 -14.01 -4.66
CA ASN A 233 0.87 -15.38 -4.19
C ASN A 233 -0.38 -16.02 -3.57
N TYR A 234 -0.25 -17.29 -3.18
CA TYR A 234 -1.34 -18.11 -2.65
C TYR A 234 -1.88 -17.68 -1.27
N LEU A 235 -1.17 -16.78 -0.57
CA LEU A 235 -1.64 -16.20 0.69
C LEU A 235 -2.61 -15.03 0.47
N CYS A 236 -2.71 -14.54 -0.77
CA CYS A 236 -3.62 -13.45 -1.10
C CYS A 236 -5.05 -13.95 -1.34
N VAL A 237 -6.02 -13.09 -1.06
CA VAL A 237 -7.44 -13.35 -1.33
C VAL A 237 -8.05 -12.17 -2.06
N ALA A 238 -8.77 -12.43 -3.15
CA ALA A 238 -9.52 -11.42 -3.89
C ALA A 238 -11.02 -11.72 -3.90
N GLN A 239 -11.81 -10.64 -3.85
CA GLN A 239 -13.25 -10.64 -3.96
C GLN A 239 -13.66 -9.36 -4.67
N ASN A 240 -14.39 -9.49 -5.79
CA ASN A 240 -14.93 -8.37 -6.54
C ASN A 240 -13.84 -7.33 -6.85
N PHE A 241 -12.71 -7.83 -7.32
CA PHE A 241 -11.49 -7.06 -7.56
C PHE A 241 -11.20 -7.02 -9.04
N TYR A 242 -10.73 -5.88 -9.55
CA TYR A 242 -10.28 -5.79 -10.93
C TYR A 242 -8.92 -5.11 -11.09
N MET A 243 -8.22 -5.47 -12.17
CA MET A 243 -6.94 -4.89 -12.54
C MET A 243 -6.96 -4.34 -13.96
N ALA A 244 -6.49 -3.11 -14.13
CA ALA A 244 -6.25 -2.49 -15.42
C ALA A 244 -4.84 -1.90 -15.39
N ILE A 245 -3.83 -2.77 -15.53
CA ILE A 245 -2.42 -2.39 -15.51
C ILE A 245 -1.74 -2.65 -16.85
N GLU A 246 -0.84 -1.76 -17.23
CA GLU A 246 0.09 -1.99 -18.33
C GLU A 246 1.28 -2.79 -17.83
N LEU A 247 1.62 -3.89 -18.52
CA LEU A 247 2.81 -4.68 -18.21
C LEU A 247 3.88 -4.49 -19.29
N VAL A 248 5.02 -3.92 -18.91
CA VAL A 248 6.13 -3.62 -19.82
C VAL A 248 7.32 -4.53 -19.54
N GLY A 249 7.90 -5.11 -20.59
CA GLY A 249 9.12 -5.93 -20.52
C GLY A 249 8.90 -7.43 -20.23
N ARG A 250 7.65 -7.87 -20.02
CA ARG A 250 7.29 -9.27 -19.79
C ARG A 250 6.11 -9.70 -20.66
N SER A 251 6.10 -10.98 -21.01
CA SER A 251 5.06 -11.60 -21.85
C SER A 251 4.21 -12.64 -21.10
N MET A 252 4.51 -12.87 -19.82
CA MET A 252 3.71 -13.72 -18.94
C MET A 252 3.58 -13.07 -17.57
N PHE A 253 2.45 -13.30 -16.92
CA PHE A 253 2.30 -12.99 -15.51
C PHE A 253 1.66 -14.15 -14.76
N TYR A 254 1.92 -14.16 -13.46
CA TYR A 254 1.55 -15.22 -12.56
C TYR A 254 0.69 -14.69 -11.43
N CYS A 255 -0.45 -15.35 -11.17
CA CYS A 255 -1.37 -14.93 -10.13
C CYS A 255 -1.96 -16.13 -9.40
N ASP A 256 -1.64 -16.24 -8.12
CA ASP A 256 -2.01 -17.39 -7.27
C ASP A 256 -3.04 -17.08 -6.17
N MET A 257 -3.58 -15.86 -6.15
CA MET A 257 -4.52 -15.43 -5.13
C MET A 257 -5.80 -16.29 -5.12
N SER A 258 -6.34 -16.61 -3.94
CA SER A 258 -7.67 -17.24 -3.86
C SER A 258 -8.76 -16.24 -4.26
N THR A 259 -9.58 -16.56 -5.25
CA THR A 259 -10.75 -15.77 -5.63
C THR A 259 -12.01 -16.29 -4.92
N LYS A 260 -12.73 -15.41 -4.20
CA LYS A 260 -14.00 -15.76 -3.52
C LYS A 260 -15.21 -15.50 -4.41
N THR A 261 -15.18 -14.40 -5.14
CA THR A 261 -16.15 -14.04 -6.18
C THR A 261 -15.41 -13.77 -7.48
N ASP A 262 -16.17 -13.49 -8.53
CA ASP A 262 -15.64 -13.10 -9.82
C ASP A 262 -14.82 -11.82 -9.71
N CYS A 263 -13.64 -11.90 -10.30
CA CYS A 263 -12.62 -10.86 -10.42
C CYS A 263 -12.19 -10.84 -11.88
N PHE A 264 -11.60 -9.75 -12.37
CA PHE A 264 -11.11 -9.71 -13.75
C PHE A 264 -9.89 -8.82 -13.95
N PHE A 265 -9.23 -8.98 -15.08
CA PHE A 265 -8.19 -8.07 -15.53
C PHE A 265 -8.35 -7.73 -17.01
N ASP A 266 -7.90 -6.53 -17.39
CA ASP A 266 -7.83 -6.11 -18.79
C ASP A 266 -6.62 -6.78 -19.47
N SER A 267 -6.90 -7.74 -20.34
CA SER A 267 -5.89 -8.53 -21.05
C SER A 267 -5.21 -7.77 -22.19
N GLU A 268 -5.85 -6.73 -22.72
CA GLU A 268 -5.29 -5.90 -23.80
C GLU A 268 -4.23 -4.95 -23.23
N LEU A 269 -4.47 -4.37 -22.04
CA LEU A 269 -3.46 -3.59 -21.31
C LEU A 269 -2.26 -4.43 -20.88
N MET A 270 -2.46 -5.72 -20.62
CA MET A 270 -1.39 -6.67 -20.32
C MET A 270 -0.67 -7.18 -21.58
N ASN A 271 -0.91 -6.58 -22.75
CA ASN A 271 -0.33 -6.99 -24.04
C ASN A 271 -0.52 -8.48 -24.36
N GLY A 272 -1.68 -9.04 -23.99
CA GLY A 272 -1.97 -10.46 -24.17
C GLY A 272 -1.07 -11.40 -23.36
N ALA A 273 -0.43 -10.91 -22.28
CA ALA A 273 0.44 -11.71 -21.45
C ALA A 273 -0.26 -12.98 -20.97
N VAL A 274 0.43 -14.12 -21.09
CA VAL A 274 -0.14 -15.41 -20.72
C VAL A 274 -0.27 -15.45 -19.20
N HIS A 275 -1.51 -15.59 -18.74
CA HIS A 275 -1.84 -15.85 -17.34
C HIS A 275 -1.51 -17.30 -16.99
N ASN A 276 -0.60 -17.51 -16.03
CA ASN A 276 -0.23 -18.83 -15.54
C ASN A 276 -0.52 -18.98 -14.03
N GLN A 277 -0.84 -20.19 -13.58
CA GLN A 277 -1.28 -20.52 -12.21
C GLN A 277 -0.56 -21.80 -11.74
N TYR A 278 -0.11 -21.91 -10.48
CA TYR A 278 0.39 -23.22 -9.96
C TYR A 278 -0.75 -24.18 -9.64
N SER A 279 -1.91 -23.64 -9.20
CA SER A 279 -3.01 -24.46 -8.66
C SER A 279 -4.34 -24.08 -9.28
N SER A 280 -4.92 -25.02 -10.03
CA SER A 280 -6.20 -24.91 -10.74
C SER A 280 -7.44 -24.82 -9.84
N SER A 281 -7.30 -24.71 -8.51
CA SER A 281 -8.43 -24.55 -7.59
C SER A 281 -8.60 -23.13 -7.03
N ASN A 282 -7.57 -22.29 -7.11
CA ASN A 282 -7.53 -21.04 -6.33
C ASN A 282 -7.95 -19.80 -7.14
N CYS A 283 -7.73 -19.77 -8.47
CA CYS A 283 -7.96 -18.60 -9.32
C CYS A 283 -9.06 -18.77 -10.38
N ASN A 284 -9.95 -19.76 -10.25
CA ASN A 284 -10.93 -20.10 -11.30
C ASN A 284 -11.95 -19.00 -11.61
N LYS A 285 -12.03 -17.96 -10.76
CA LYS A 285 -12.90 -16.81 -10.95
C LYS A 285 -12.12 -15.53 -11.27
N PHE A 286 -10.95 -15.66 -11.91
CA PHE A 286 -10.18 -14.50 -12.39
C PHE A 286 -10.17 -14.44 -13.92
N HIS A 287 -11.02 -13.59 -14.46
CA HIS A 287 -11.33 -13.55 -15.89
C HIS A 287 -10.38 -12.63 -16.65
N ALA A 288 -9.85 -13.11 -17.78
CA ALA A 288 -9.13 -12.28 -18.74
C ALA A 288 -10.15 -11.67 -19.71
N LEU A 289 -10.30 -10.34 -19.69
CA LEU A 289 -11.30 -9.63 -20.49
C LEU A 289 -10.64 -8.65 -21.47
N THR A 290 -11.32 -8.33 -22.56
CA THR A 290 -10.93 -7.22 -23.46
C THR A 290 -11.25 -5.88 -22.81
N THR A 291 -10.62 -4.78 -23.25
CA THR A 291 -10.92 -3.44 -22.74
C THR A 291 -12.40 -3.07 -22.92
N ALA A 292 -13.04 -3.55 -24.00
CA ALA A 292 -14.47 -3.35 -24.23
C ALA A 292 -15.33 -4.05 -23.17
N GLN A 293 -15.03 -5.31 -22.86
CA GLN A 293 -15.73 -6.09 -21.83
C GLN A 293 -15.55 -5.52 -20.43
N CYS A 294 -14.35 -5.02 -20.10
CA CYS A 294 -14.09 -4.36 -18.82
C CYS A 294 -14.95 -3.10 -18.59
N LYS A 295 -15.52 -2.51 -19.65
CA LYS A 295 -16.34 -1.30 -19.60
C LYS A 295 -17.83 -1.56 -19.76
N ASP A 296 -18.22 -2.82 -19.96
CA ASP A 296 -19.60 -3.22 -20.19
C ASP A 296 -20.20 -3.79 -18.89
N ALA A 297 -21.02 -3.00 -18.22
CA ALA A 297 -21.61 -3.38 -16.93
C ALA A 297 -22.53 -4.61 -17.05
N ASP A 298 -23.27 -4.75 -18.15
CA ASP A 298 -24.14 -5.90 -18.39
C ASP A 298 -23.31 -7.18 -18.55
N TYR A 299 -22.20 -7.09 -19.28
CA TYR A 299 -21.25 -8.19 -19.40
C TYR A 299 -20.63 -8.56 -18.04
N LEU A 300 -20.17 -7.57 -17.26
CA LEU A 300 -19.57 -7.79 -15.94
C LEU A 300 -20.58 -8.45 -14.97
N ASN A 301 -21.81 -7.97 -14.95
CA ASN A 301 -22.89 -8.59 -14.17
C ASN A 301 -23.18 -10.03 -14.65
N SER A 302 -23.11 -10.31 -15.95
CA SER A 302 -23.34 -11.66 -16.50
C SER A 302 -22.31 -12.71 -16.07
N ILE A 303 -21.08 -12.28 -15.74
CA ILE A 303 -20.02 -13.14 -15.21
C ILE A 303 -19.98 -13.16 -13.68
N GLY A 304 -20.93 -12.51 -13.00
CA GLY A 304 -21.03 -12.48 -11.54
C GLY A 304 -20.16 -11.43 -10.83
N PHE A 305 -19.55 -10.51 -11.58
CA PHE A 305 -18.87 -9.35 -11.00
C PHE A 305 -19.92 -8.32 -10.55
N ILE A 306 -19.73 -7.70 -9.38
CA ILE A 306 -20.71 -6.77 -8.81
C ILE A 306 -20.27 -5.34 -9.17
N CYS A 307 -20.94 -4.74 -10.15
CA CYS A 307 -20.76 -3.34 -10.48
C CYS A 307 -21.43 -2.43 -9.44
N ALA A 308 -20.70 -1.46 -8.90
CA ALA A 308 -21.29 -0.46 -8.00
C ALA A 308 -22.35 0.35 -8.75
N GLY A 309 -23.58 0.38 -8.22
CA GLY A 309 -24.75 0.97 -8.87
C GLY A 309 -25.95 0.02 -8.91
N ASP A 310 -25.69 -1.29 -8.89
CA ASP A 310 -26.71 -2.32 -8.80
C ASP A 310 -26.81 -2.83 -7.36
N SER A 311 -27.54 -2.10 -6.52
CA SER A 311 -28.24 -2.74 -5.40
C SER A 311 -29.72 -2.80 -5.77
N PRO A 312 -30.44 -3.89 -5.45
CA PRO A 312 -31.89 -3.80 -5.30
C PRO A 312 -32.28 -2.76 -4.23
#